data_AF-A0A2S6SSB8-F1
#
_entry.id   AF-A0A2S6SSB8-F1
#
_cell.length_a   1.000
_cell.length_b   1.000
_cell.length_c   1.000
_cell.angle_alpha   90.00
_cell.angle_beta   90.00
_cell.angle_gamma   90.00
#
_symmetry.space_group_name_H-M   'P 1'
#
loop_
_entity.id
_entity.type
_entity.pdbx_description
1 polymer ?
#
loop_
_entity_poly.entity_id
_entity_poly.type
_entity_poly.pdbx_seq_one_letter_code
_entity_poly.pdbx_strand_id
1 'polypeptide(L)'
;MIENFGNIFYLIIHILIAGLFGVYLVRIFFAPEGLVKEFNVDRSAIYLIRFIGTFAFGFFLIGIYIIFRPGGPEGAWVYFNLIFIIAAAQLLYESLFYFKLIDKDIEAKN
;
A
#
# COMPACT_ATOMS: atom_id res chain seq x y z
N MET A 1 4.78 -24.22 1.34
CA MET A 1 4.21 -22.87 1.09
C MET A 1 2.71 -22.94 0.82
N ILE A 2 2.25 -23.62 -0.24
CA ILE A 2 0.81 -23.76 -0.52
C ILE A 2 0.07 -24.41 0.67
N GLU A 3 0.62 -25.48 1.24
CA GLU A 3 0.08 -26.14 2.44
C GLU A 3 -0.01 -25.18 3.64
N ASN A 4 1.01 -24.35 3.88
CA ASN A 4 1.01 -23.36 4.95
C ASN A 4 -0.06 -22.28 4.78
N PHE A 5 -0.53 -22.04 3.55
CA PHE A 5 -1.62 -21.10 3.27
C PHE A 5 -2.99 -21.78 3.27
N GLY A 6 -3.04 -23.11 3.43
CA GLY A 6 -4.26 -23.93 3.37
C GLY A 6 -4.92 -24.02 1.99
N ASN A 7 -4.72 -23.02 1.12
CA ASN A 7 -5.28 -22.95 -0.22
C ASN A 7 -4.38 -22.11 -1.14
N ILE A 8 -4.15 -22.59 -2.37
CA ILE A 8 -3.38 -21.86 -3.38
C ILE A 8 -3.99 -20.49 -3.71
N PHE A 9 -5.30 -20.35 -3.63
CA PHE A 9 -6.01 -19.09 -3.83
C PHE A 9 -5.54 -18.01 -2.84
N TYR A 10 -5.39 -18.36 -1.56
CA TYR A 10 -4.91 -17.42 -0.54
C TYR A 10 -3.45 -17.03 -0.74
N LEU A 11 -2.62 -17.98 -1.19
CA LEU A 11 -1.24 -17.70 -1.55
C LEU A 11 -1.16 -16.71 -2.72
N ILE A 12 -1.98 -16.89 -3.76
CA ILE A 12 -2.02 -15.99 -4.93
C ILE A 12 -2.42 -14.57 -4.50
N ILE A 13 -3.49 -14.42 -3.72
CA ILE A 13 -3.93 -13.10 -3.22
C ILE A 13 -2.83 -12.44 -2.40
N HIS A 14 -2.17 -13.19 -1.52
CA HIS A 14 -1.10 -12.67 -0.68
C HIS A 14 0.10 -12.19 -1.51
N ILE A 15 0.51 -12.96 -2.51
CA ILE A 15 1.58 -12.56 -3.45
C ILE A 15 1.20 -11.31 -4.22
N LEU A 16 -0.06 -11.19 -4.67
CA LEU A 16 -0.54 -9.99 -5.36
C LEU A 16 -0.47 -8.77 -4.46
N ILE A 17 -0.93 -8.86 -3.21
CA ILE A 17 -0.87 -7.75 -2.24
C ILE A 17 0.58 -7.35 -1.98
N ALA A 18 1.46 -8.31 -1.69
CA ALA A 18 2.89 -8.03 -1.47
C ALA A 18 3.55 -7.43 -2.73
N GLY A 19 3.21 -7.94 -3.92
CA GLY A 19 3.69 -7.43 -5.20
C GLY A 19 3.26 -5.98 -5.46
N LEU A 20 2.02 -5.63 -5.15
CA LEU A 20 1.50 -4.25 -5.27
C LEU A 20 2.25 -3.30 -4.34
N PHE A 21 2.51 -3.70 -3.09
CA PHE A 21 3.38 -2.94 -2.19
C PHE A 21 4.79 -2.78 -2.78
N GLY A 22 5.36 -3.82 -3.37
CA GLY A 22 6.66 -3.77 -4.04
C GLY A 22 6.69 -2.75 -5.18
N VAL A 23 5.70 -2.79 -6.08
CA VAL A 23 5.57 -1.81 -7.18
C VAL A 23 5.42 -0.40 -6.64
N TYR A 24 4.60 -0.20 -5.62
CA TYR A 24 4.40 1.10 -4.98
C TYR A 24 5.71 1.65 -4.38
N LEU A 25 6.49 0.80 -3.70
CA LEU A 25 7.78 1.17 -3.14
C LEU A 25 8.83 1.49 -4.20
N VAL A 26 8.82 0.79 -5.33
CA VAL A 26 9.67 1.14 -6.47
C VAL A 26 9.38 2.56 -6.95
N ARG A 27 8.09 2.91 -7.08
CA ARG A 27 7.68 4.27 -7.46
C ARG A 27 8.13 5.30 -6.42
N ILE A 28 7.99 5.03 -5.13
CA ILE A 28 8.38 5.96 -4.07
C ILE A 28 9.88 6.20 -4.01
N PHE A 29 10.70 5.14 -4.00
CA PHE A 29 12.13 5.30 -3.76
C PHE A 29 12.91 5.65 -5.03
N PHE A 30 12.58 5.02 -6.15
CA PHE A 30 13.35 5.11 -7.39
C PHE A 30 12.72 5.99 -8.47
N ALA A 31 11.41 6.25 -8.42
CA ALA A 31 10.72 7.11 -9.40
C ALA A 31 9.74 8.13 -8.78
N PRO A 32 10.12 8.89 -7.73
CA PRO A 32 9.19 9.75 -7.00
C PRO A 32 8.65 10.92 -7.84
N GLU A 33 9.39 11.35 -8.86
CA GLU A 33 8.96 12.41 -9.79
C GLU A 33 7.62 12.07 -10.49
N GLY A 34 7.35 10.77 -10.72
CA GLY A 34 6.08 10.32 -11.26
C GLY A 34 4.92 10.54 -10.28
N LEU A 35 5.16 10.39 -8.97
CA LEU A 35 4.18 10.67 -7.92
C LEU A 35 3.99 12.17 -7.72
N VAL A 36 5.07 12.95 -7.79
CA VAL A 36 5.00 14.43 -7.75
C VAL A 36 4.07 14.95 -8.84
N LYS A 37 4.25 14.45 -10.08
CA LYS A 37 3.40 14.80 -11.22
C LYS A 37 1.97 14.31 -11.07
N GLU A 38 1.77 13.06 -10.65
CA GLU A 38 0.43 12.46 -10.48
C GLU A 38 -0.40 13.19 -9.42
N PHE A 39 0.24 13.57 -8.31
CA PHE A 39 -0.43 14.25 -7.20
C PHE A 39 -0.42 15.78 -7.33
N ASN A 40 0.16 16.32 -8.41
CA ASN A 40 0.32 17.77 -8.65
C ASN A 40 0.91 18.52 -7.44
N VAL A 41 1.92 17.92 -6.80
CA VAL A 41 2.61 18.52 -5.65
C VAL A 41 3.94 19.13 -6.08
N ASP A 42 4.48 20.04 -5.28
CA ASP A 42 5.82 20.57 -5.52
C ASP A 42 6.89 19.49 -5.32
N ARG A 43 8.04 19.64 -6.01
CA ARG A 43 9.17 18.71 -5.92
C ARG A 43 9.73 18.59 -4.50
N SER A 44 9.59 19.61 -3.65
CA SER A 44 9.95 19.55 -2.23
C SER A 44 9.22 18.42 -1.47
N ALA A 45 8.06 17.97 -1.97
CA ALA A 45 7.31 16.85 -1.38
C ALA A 45 8.02 15.49 -1.54
N ILE A 46 9.05 15.35 -2.37
CA ILE A 46 9.78 14.08 -2.57
C ILE A 46 10.31 13.51 -1.25
N TYR A 47 10.82 14.37 -0.36
CA TYR A 47 11.27 13.95 0.97
C TYR A 47 10.11 13.29 1.75
N LEU A 48 8.95 13.94 1.78
CA LEU A 48 7.77 13.45 2.49
C LEU A 48 7.22 12.17 1.86
N ILE A 49 7.15 12.09 0.52
CA ILE A 49 6.74 10.88 -0.22
C ILE A 49 7.62 9.69 0.18
N ARG A 50 8.95 9.86 0.21
CA ARG A 50 9.90 8.82 0.61
C ARG A 50 9.79 8.46 2.08
N PHE A 51 9.61 9.45 2.95
CA PHE A 51 9.42 9.23 4.38
C PHE A 51 8.16 8.39 4.64
N ILE A 52 7.02 8.75 4.04
CA ILE A 52 5.78 7.97 4.14
C ILE A 52 5.97 6.56 3.57
N GLY A 53 6.75 6.41 2.50
CA GLY A 53 7.11 5.11 1.94
C GLY A 53 7.80 4.15 2.91
N THR A 54 8.45 4.65 3.97
CA THR A 54 9.07 3.77 4.98
C THR A 54 8.04 2.95 5.77
N PHE A 55 6.83 3.46 5.97
CA PHE A 55 5.73 2.71 6.59
C PHE A 55 5.26 1.58 5.67
N ALA A 56 5.07 1.87 4.37
CA ALA A 56 4.71 0.88 3.36
C ALA A 56 5.81 -0.18 3.18
N PHE A 57 7.08 0.19 3.35
CA PHE A 57 8.22 -0.73 3.31
C PHE A 57 8.14 -1.78 4.42
N GLY A 58 7.71 -1.38 5.63
CA GLY A 58 7.46 -2.30 6.74
C GLY A 58 6.40 -3.36 6.38
N PHE A 59 5.26 -2.93 5.83
CA PHE A 59 4.22 -3.84 5.37
C PHE A 59 4.72 -4.80 4.28
N PHE A 60 5.49 -4.30 3.32
CA PHE A 60 6.08 -5.13 2.28
C PHE A 60 6.98 -6.24 2.86
N LEU A 61 7.89 -5.90 3.77
CA LEU A 61 8.78 -6.90 4.39
C LEU A 61 8.01 -7.96 5.19
N ILE A 62 6.98 -7.57 5.93
CA ILE A 62 6.12 -8.52 6.64
C ILE A 62 5.34 -9.40 5.65
N GLY A 63 4.86 -8.82 4.54
CA GLY A 63 4.24 -9.56 3.45
C GLY A 63 5.17 -10.64 2.88
N ILE A 64 6.43 -10.30 2.59
CA ILE A 64 7.43 -11.27 2.13
C ILE A 64 7.71 -12.33 3.21
N TYR A 65 7.86 -11.93 4.47
CA TYR A 65 8.09 -12.84 5.58
C TYR A 65 6.98 -13.89 5.71
N ILE A 66 5.71 -13.49 5.61
CA ILE A 66 4.54 -14.39 5.73
C ILE A 66 4.55 -15.49 4.65
N ILE A 67 5.10 -15.24 3.46
CA ILE A 67 5.19 -16.26 2.38
C ILE A 67 6.02 -17.46 2.84
N PHE A 68 7.12 -17.20 3.55
CA PHE A 68 8.11 -18.21 3.95
C PHE A 68 7.95 -18.70 5.39
N ARG A 69 7.04 -18.08 6.17
CA ARG A 69 6.79 -18.40 7.56
C ARG A 69 6.17 -19.80 7.73
N PRO A 70 6.59 -20.58 8.74
CA PRO A 70 5.81 -21.75 9.19
C PRO A 70 4.39 -21.34 9.60
N GLY A 71 3.38 -22.06 9.11
CA GLY A 71 1.96 -21.69 9.32
C GLY A 71 1.46 -20.50 8.46
N GLY A 72 2.32 -19.93 7.61
CA GLY A 72 1.92 -18.89 6.65
C GLY A 72 1.18 -17.71 7.31
N PRO A 73 -0.06 -17.42 6.90
CA PRO A 73 -0.86 -16.33 7.46
C PRO A 73 -1.46 -16.63 8.85
N GLU A 74 -1.41 -17.88 9.32
CA GLU A 74 -1.97 -18.26 10.61
C GLU A 74 -1.28 -17.51 11.76
N GLY A 75 -2.08 -16.81 12.58
CA GLY A 75 -1.58 -15.95 13.64
C GLY A 75 -1.07 -14.57 13.18
N ALA A 76 -1.12 -14.25 11.88
CA ALA A 76 -0.72 -12.96 11.32
C ALA A 76 -1.92 -12.05 10.97
N TRP A 77 -3.12 -12.34 11.48
CA TRP A 77 -4.37 -11.63 11.15
C TRP A 77 -4.30 -10.11 11.30
N VAL A 78 -3.54 -9.61 12.28
CA VAL A 78 -3.36 -8.16 12.50
C VAL A 78 -2.76 -7.47 11.27
N TYR A 79 -1.83 -8.12 10.55
CA TYR A 79 -1.25 -7.59 9.33
C TYR A 79 -2.33 -7.35 8.25
N PHE A 80 -3.18 -8.36 8.01
CA PHE A 80 -4.24 -8.29 7.01
C PHE A 80 -5.33 -7.29 7.39
N ASN A 81 -5.76 -7.31 8.65
CA ASN A 81 -6.76 -6.37 9.15
C ASN A 81 -6.27 -4.93 9.05
N LEU A 82 -5.00 -4.67 9.40
CA LEU A 82 -4.43 -3.33 9.34
C LEU A 82 -4.33 -2.83 7.90
N ILE A 83 -3.86 -3.67 6.96
CA ILE A 83 -3.84 -3.31 5.53
C ILE A 83 -5.26 -3.03 5.02
N PHE A 84 -6.23 -3.86 5.38
CA PHE A 84 -7.62 -3.66 4.98
C PHE A 84 -8.18 -2.34 5.52
N ILE A 85 -7.97 -2.03 6.80
CA ILE A 85 -8.44 -0.77 7.41
C ILE A 85 -7.78 0.44 6.75
N ILE A 86 -6.47 0.39 6.51
CA ILE A 86 -5.75 1.48 5.84
C ILE A 86 -6.29 1.68 4.42
N ALA A 87 -6.47 0.59 3.66
CA ALA A 87 -6.99 0.64 2.30
C ALA A 87 -8.43 1.18 2.26
N ALA A 88 -9.29 0.75 3.20
CA ALA A 88 -10.66 1.24 3.31
C ALA A 88 -10.70 2.73 3.68
N ALA A 89 -9.86 3.16 4.61
CA ALA A 89 -9.76 4.57 4.99
C ALA A 89 -9.25 5.44 3.82
N GLN A 90 -8.23 4.96 3.10
CA GLN A 90 -7.71 5.66 1.92
C GLN A 90 -8.76 5.74 0.81
N LEU A 91 -9.44 4.64 0.49
CA LEU A 91 -10.51 4.61 -0.49
C LEU A 91 -11.64 5.58 -0.13
N LEU A 92 -12.05 5.61 1.14
CA LEU A 92 -13.06 6.53 1.63
C LEU A 92 -12.62 7.99 1.45
N TYR A 93 -11.42 8.34 1.90
CA TYR A 93 -10.88 9.69 1.76
C TYR A 93 -10.80 10.11 0.29
N GLU A 94 -10.21 9.27 -0.57
CA GLU A 94 -10.09 9.56 -2.01
C GLU A 94 -11.46 9.70 -2.67
N SER A 95 -12.44 8.89 -2.29
CA SER A 95 -13.81 9.02 -2.80
C SER A 95 -14.46 10.33 -2.37
N LEU A 96 -14.36 10.69 -1.08
CA LEU A 96 -14.91 11.95 -0.56
C LEU A 96 -14.24 13.17 -1.22
N PHE A 97 -12.92 13.11 -1.45
CA PHE A 97 -12.15 14.14 -2.13
C PHE A 97 -12.54 14.26 -3.61
N TYR A 98 -12.63 13.13 -4.32
CA TYR A 98 -13.02 13.08 -5.73
C TYR A 98 -14.42 13.65 -5.98
N PHE A 99 -15.40 13.29 -5.13
CA PHE A 99 -16.76 13.82 -5.20
C PHE A 99 -16.91 15.23 -4.61
N LYS A 100 -15.82 15.90 -4.23
CA LYS A 100 -15.80 17.25 -3.64
C LYS A 100 -16.75 17.38 -2.43
N LEU A 101 -16.84 16.34 -1.62
CA LEU A 101 -17.58 16.35 -0.36
C LEU A 101 -16.76 16.95 0.78
N ILE A 102 -15.42 16.79 0.71
CA ILE A 102 -14.41 17.39 1.59
C ILE A 102 -13.40 18.19 0.75
N ASP A 103 -12.58 19.03 1.39
CA ASP A 103 -11.42 19.72 0.79
C ASP A 103 -11.73 20.39 -0.55
N LYS A 104 -12.86 21.11 -0.58
CA LYS A 104 -13.48 21.66 -1.80
C LYS A 104 -12.63 22.73 -2.47
N ASP A 105 -11.79 23.40 -1.69
CA ASP A 105 -10.86 24.46 -2.07
C ASP A 105 -9.55 23.93 -2.66
N ILE A 106 -9.28 22.63 -2.55
CA ILE A 106 -8.11 21.98 -3.12
C ILE A 106 -8.49 21.40 -4.50
N GLU A 107 -7.69 21.69 -5.53
CA GLU A 107 -7.92 21.15 -6.88
C GLU A 107 -7.83 19.62 -6.87
N ALA A 108 -8.69 18.95 -7.66
CA ALA A 108 -8.62 17.50 -7.78
C ALA A 108 -7.28 17.08 -8.39
N LYS A 109 -6.82 15.86 -8.11
CA LYS A 109 -5.74 15.25 -8.90
C LYS A 109 -6.06 15.39 -10.39
N ASN A 110 -5.07 15.85 -11.17
CA ASN A 110 -5.16 15.99 -12.63
C ASN A 110 -5.54 14.66 -13.31
#